data_AF-A0A2W4SLR3-F1
#
_entry.id   AF-A0A2W4SLR3-F1
#
_cell.length_a   1.000
_cell.length_b   1.000
_cell.length_c   1.000
_cell.angle_alpha   90.00
_cell.angle_beta   90.00
_cell.angle_gamma   90.00
#
_symmetry.space_group_name_H-M   'P 1'
#
loop_
_entity.id
_entity.type
_entity.pdbx_description
1 polymer ?
#
loop_
_entity_poly.entity_id
_entity_poly.type
_entity_poly.pdbx_seq_one_letter_code
_entity_poly.pdbx_strand_id
1 'polypeptide(L)'
;MPEPTDLGVRLGAELTALALCWRIVRPDGVALGFTTHDRPLAIGGLVHDSAPGMAPSAVASSDGLDIDTMDVAGALTADAITAADLAAGRFDGAAVMLFLVDWQAPDAGQQLLARGTLGTIETGTGADQGFAATLRGPTAALAVTRIESCSPECRAELGDRRCRVDMRGRRERRSVLGGDGDRARFDGVDAAGSAGFIEGRVRVLSGESAGLERRVIAAEGDWLVFDETLMLAPGVAVELRQGCDKRFVTCVERFANGANFRGEPHVPGGDVLTRFPGL
;
A
#
# COMPACT_ATOMS: atom_id res chain seq x y z
N MET A 1 16.71 -33.82 6.46
CA MET A 1 16.34 -32.85 7.51
C MET A 1 17.28 -31.68 7.36
N PRO A 2 16.80 -30.42 7.29
CA PRO A 2 17.69 -29.28 7.38
C PRO A 2 18.47 -29.36 8.70
N GLU A 3 19.76 -29.01 8.69
CA GLU A 3 20.52 -28.86 9.93
C GLU A 3 19.85 -27.82 10.83
N PRO A 4 19.79 -28.04 12.15
CA PRO A 4 19.23 -27.06 13.06
C PRO A 4 20.06 -25.77 12.96
N THR A 5 19.37 -24.65 12.72
CA THR A 5 19.98 -23.33 12.83
C THR A 5 20.53 -23.12 14.24
N ASP A 6 21.52 -22.24 14.43
CA ASP A 6 22.07 -21.94 15.77
C ASP A 6 20.96 -21.55 16.77
N LEU A 7 19.93 -20.85 16.28
CA LEU A 7 18.71 -20.56 17.03
C LEU A 7 17.90 -21.81 17.40
N GLY A 8 17.81 -22.81 16.52
CA GLY A 8 17.15 -24.09 16.80
C GLY A 8 17.80 -24.87 17.94
N VAL A 9 19.13 -24.81 18.08
CA VAL A 9 19.86 -25.39 19.21
C VAL A 9 19.54 -24.63 20.50
N ARG A 10 19.54 -23.29 20.46
CA ARG A 10 19.23 -22.42 21.60
C ARG A 10 17.80 -22.56 22.11
N LEU A 11 16.84 -22.81 21.21
CA LEU A 11 15.44 -23.07 21.56
C LEU A 11 15.24 -24.34 22.39
N GLY A 12 16.15 -25.32 22.29
CA GLY A 12 16.12 -26.55 23.07
C GLY A 12 16.77 -26.47 24.44
N ALA A 13 17.35 -25.31 24.81
CA ALA A 13 17.99 -25.12 26.11
C ALA A 13 16.96 -24.88 27.23
N GLU A 14 17.33 -25.25 28.47
CA GLU A 14 16.46 -25.03 29.65
C GLU A 14 16.23 -23.55 29.94
N LEU A 15 17.20 -22.69 29.62
CA LEU A 15 17.10 -21.24 29.73
C LEU A 15 17.23 -20.64 28.32
N THR A 16 16.18 -19.92 27.90
CA THR A 16 16.15 -19.27 26.60
C THR A 16 16.20 -17.75 26.75
N ALA A 17 16.98 -17.10 25.90
CA ALA A 17 17.18 -15.65 25.87
C ALA A 17 16.48 -15.05 24.65
N LEU A 18 15.16 -15.28 24.53
CA LEU A 18 14.44 -14.98 23.30
C LEU A 18 13.74 -13.62 23.37
N ALA A 19 13.74 -12.90 22.25
CA ALA A 19 12.97 -11.68 22.05
C ALA A 19 12.13 -11.79 20.79
N LEU A 20 10.89 -11.32 20.85
CA LEU A 20 10.05 -11.12 19.68
C LEU A 20 10.47 -9.81 19.01
N CYS A 21 10.61 -9.85 17.69
CA CYS A 21 10.97 -8.71 16.88
C CYS A 21 9.99 -8.56 15.72
N TRP A 22 9.63 -7.31 15.43
CA TRP A 22 8.81 -6.95 14.29
C TRP A 22 9.59 -6.09 13.34
N ARG A 23 9.39 -6.33 12.05
CA ARG A 23 9.81 -5.44 10.99
C ARG A 23 8.59 -5.01 10.20
N ILE A 24 8.33 -3.71 10.16
CA ILE A 24 7.26 -3.10 9.37
C ILE A 24 7.92 -2.29 8.25
N VAL A 25 7.55 -2.58 7.00
CA VAL A 25 8.05 -1.85 5.82
C VAL A 25 6.87 -1.16 5.14
N ARG A 26 6.88 0.16 5.19
CA ARG A 26 5.85 1.00 4.57
C ARG A 26 6.02 1.03 3.04
N PRO A 27 4.95 1.29 2.27
CA PRO A 27 5.02 1.39 0.80
C PRO A 27 5.96 2.49 0.28
N ASP A 28 6.26 3.50 1.10
CA ASP A 28 7.20 4.57 0.77
C ASP A 28 8.68 4.19 0.98
N GLY A 29 8.95 2.99 1.52
CA GLY A 29 10.28 2.45 1.75
C GLY A 29 10.84 2.65 3.16
N VAL A 30 10.11 3.34 4.04
CA VAL A 30 10.50 3.45 5.46
C VAL A 30 10.34 2.09 6.14
N ALA A 31 11.38 1.66 6.85
CA ALA A 31 11.38 0.44 7.66
C ALA A 31 11.45 0.79 9.15
N LEU A 32 10.55 0.20 9.93
CA LEU A 32 10.49 0.34 11.38
C LEU A 32 10.72 -1.03 12.03
N GLY A 33 11.53 -1.06 13.08
CA GLY A 33 11.81 -2.25 13.86
C GLY A 33 11.32 -2.08 15.28
N PHE A 34 10.70 -3.12 15.85
CA PHE A 34 10.29 -3.14 17.25
C PHE A 34 10.71 -4.44 17.92
N THR A 35 10.97 -4.42 19.22
CA THR A 35 11.33 -5.60 20.01
C THR A 35 10.63 -5.63 21.36
N THR A 36 10.34 -6.82 21.88
CA THR A 36 9.90 -6.99 23.28
C THR A 36 11.04 -6.93 24.28
N HIS A 37 12.30 -6.93 23.82
CA HIS A 37 13.44 -6.75 24.71
C HIS A 37 13.43 -5.33 25.29
N ASP A 38 13.99 -5.13 26.48
CA ASP A 38 14.03 -3.84 27.15
C ASP A 38 15.08 -2.88 26.54
N ARG A 39 15.92 -3.37 25.63
CA ARG A 39 16.93 -2.59 24.90
C ARG A 39 16.78 -2.73 23.39
N PRO A 40 17.16 -1.69 22.62
CA PRO A 40 17.18 -1.79 21.17
C PRO A 40 18.10 -2.91 20.68
N LEU A 41 17.66 -3.64 19.65
CA LEU A 41 18.41 -4.72 19.01
C LEU A 41 18.71 -4.35 17.55
N ALA A 42 19.97 -4.44 17.13
CA ALA A 42 20.35 -4.29 15.72
C ALA A 42 20.30 -5.67 15.04
N ILE A 43 19.45 -5.82 14.03
CA ILE A 43 19.21 -7.10 13.36
C ILE A 43 19.11 -6.84 11.85
N GLY A 44 20.00 -7.47 11.06
CA GLY A 44 19.94 -7.38 9.60
C GLY A 44 20.03 -5.94 9.06
N GLY A 45 20.77 -5.07 9.75
CA GLY A 45 20.93 -3.66 9.38
C GLY A 45 19.79 -2.73 9.81
N LEU A 46 18.78 -3.22 10.53
CA LEU A 46 17.68 -2.43 11.09
C LEU A 46 17.74 -2.44 12.63
N VAL A 47 17.61 -1.26 13.24
CA VAL A 47 17.44 -1.15 14.69
C VAL A 47 15.98 -1.45 15.03
N HIS A 48 15.78 -2.35 15.99
CA HIS A 48 14.50 -2.70 16.56
C HIS A 48 14.41 -2.05 17.92
N ASP A 49 13.56 -1.04 18.04
CA ASP A 49 13.43 -0.26 19.27
C ASP A 49 12.57 -0.99 20.30
N SER A 50 12.91 -0.84 21.57
CA SER A 50 12.15 -1.40 22.70
C SER A 50 10.91 -0.57 23.05
N ALA A 51 10.81 0.64 22.50
CA ALA A 51 9.68 1.55 22.68
C ALA A 51 9.24 2.14 21.33
N PRO A 52 7.94 2.18 21.02
CA PRO A 52 6.84 1.51 21.74
C PRO A 52 6.99 0.00 21.79
N GLY A 53 6.61 -0.58 22.93
CA GLY A 53 6.37 -2.01 22.98
C GLY A 53 5.20 -2.36 22.06
N MET A 54 5.43 -3.24 21.09
CA MET A 54 4.36 -3.92 20.37
C MET A 54 4.09 -5.24 21.09
N ALA A 55 2.81 -5.54 21.32
CA ALA A 55 2.39 -6.77 21.98
C ALA A 55 1.48 -7.55 21.03
N PRO A 56 1.81 -8.81 20.67
CA PRO A 56 0.89 -9.62 19.89
C PRO A 56 -0.31 -9.97 20.78
N SER A 57 -1.53 -9.93 20.24
CA SER A 57 -2.72 -10.40 20.95
C SER A 57 -2.80 -11.93 20.92
N ALA A 58 -2.72 -12.53 19.73
CA ALA A 58 -2.56 -13.96 19.50
C ALA A 58 -2.10 -14.23 18.05
N VAL A 59 -1.16 -15.17 17.87
CA VAL A 59 -0.76 -15.68 16.54
C VAL A 59 -1.48 -17.03 16.33
N ALA A 60 -2.51 -17.03 15.49
CA ALA A 60 -3.15 -18.27 15.06
C ALA A 60 -2.63 -18.64 13.66
N SER A 61 -2.08 -19.85 13.52
CA SER A 61 -1.71 -20.44 12.24
C SER A 61 -2.65 -21.62 12.00
N SER A 62 -3.25 -21.70 10.82
CA SER A 62 -4.05 -22.85 10.42
C SER A 62 -3.40 -23.58 9.24
N ASP A 63 -3.61 -24.89 9.13
CA ASP A 63 -3.13 -25.68 7.97
C ASP A 63 -4.07 -25.56 6.74
N GLY A 64 -5.04 -24.64 6.80
CA GLY A 64 -6.05 -24.42 5.76
C GLY A 64 -5.63 -23.41 4.69
N LEU A 65 -6.44 -23.30 3.64
CA LEU A 65 -6.33 -22.21 2.65
C LEU A 65 -7.21 -21.02 3.01
N ASP A 66 -7.85 -21.05 4.17
CA ASP A 66 -8.53 -19.89 4.73
C ASP A 66 -7.50 -18.77 4.91
N ILE A 67 -7.97 -17.52 4.82
CA ILE A 67 -7.09 -16.39 5.04
C ILE A 67 -6.71 -16.43 6.52
N ASP A 68 -5.45 -16.77 6.80
CA ASP A 68 -4.90 -16.62 8.14
C ASP A 68 -4.92 -15.12 8.46
N THR A 69 -5.92 -14.71 9.21
CA THR A 69 -6.04 -13.38 9.78
C THR A 69 -5.44 -13.42 11.16
N MET A 70 -4.42 -12.60 11.37
CA MET A 70 -3.82 -12.38 12.68
C MET A 70 -4.08 -10.93 13.06
N ASP A 71 -4.67 -10.70 14.22
CA ASP A 71 -4.81 -9.34 14.72
C ASP A 71 -3.49 -8.92 15.39
N VAL A 72 -2.97 -7.77 14.97
CA VAL A 72 -1.78 -7.17 15.55
C VAL A 72 -2.21 -5.90 16.25
N ALA A 73 -2.02 -5.84 17.56
CA ALA A 73 -2.20 -4.62 18.33
C ALA A 73 -0.83 -3.98 18.63
N GLY A 74 -0.78 -2.65 18.59
CA GLY A 74 0.41 -1.90 18.91
C GLY A 74 0.04 -0.60 19.61
N ALA A 75 0.96 -0.07 20.43
CA ALA A 75 0.81 1.26 20.99
C ALA A 75 1.10 2.32 19.91
N LEU A 76 0.36 3.43 19.91
CA LEU A 76 0.74 4.62 19.16
C LEU A 76 1.89 5.31 19.88
N THR A 77 2.88 5.80 19.14
CA THR A 77 3.89 6.70 19.72
C THR A 77 4.13 7.89 18.83
N ALA A 78 4.45 9.01 19.48
CA ALA A 78 4.77 10.27 18.82
C ALA A 78 5.94 10.13 17.82
N ASP A 79 6.84 9.16 18.03
CA ASP A 79 8.09 9.08 17.26
C ASP A 79 8.10 8.01 16.16
N ALA A 80 7.22 7.00 16.18
CA ALA A 80 7.31 5.85 15.26
C ALA A 80 6.01 5.53 14.51
N ILE A 81 4.87 5.49 15.18
CA ILE A 81 3.55 5.24 14.57
C ILE A 81 2.56 6.24 15.16
N THR A 82 2.37 7.35 14.44
CA THR A 82 1.48 8.42 14.90
C THR A 82 0.06 8.23 14.38
N ALA A 83 -0.94 8.74 15.10
CA ALA A 83 -2.33 8.75 14.64
C ALA A 83 -2.49 9.53 13.31
N ALA A 84 -1.68 10.58 13.10
CA ALA A 84 -1.67 11.34 11.86
C ALA A 84 -1.16 10.50 10.68
N ASP A 85 -0.10 9.70 10.89
CA ASP A 85 0.41 8.81 9.85
C ASP A 85 -0.60 7.72 9.47
N LEU A 86 -1.25 7.12 10.48
CA LEU A 86 -2.29 6.13 10.26
C LEU A 86 -3.48 6.71 9.50
N ALA A 87 -3.98 7.87 9.93
CA ALA A 87 -5.09 8.56 9.26
C ALA A 87 -4.74 9.00 7.82
N ALA A 88 -3.47 9.26 7.54
CA ALA A 88 -2.99 9.58 6.20
C ALA A 88 -2.80 8.34 5.30
N GLY A 89 -3.07 7.12 5.78
CA GLY A 89 -2.93 5.87 5.03
C GLY A 89 -1.48 5.44 4.79
N ARG A 90 -0.53 5.93 5.60
CA ARG A 90 0.91 5.69 5.42
C ARG A 90 1.33 4.23 5.64
N PHE A 91 0.51 3.49 6.36
CA PHE A 91 0.73 2.10 6.75
C PHE A 91 -0.15 1.12 5.96
N ASP A 92 -0.97 1.62 5.04
CA ASP A 92 -1.87 0.77 4.25
C ASP A 92 -1.07 -0.18 3.37
N GLY A 93 -1.31 -1.48 3.54
CA GLY A 93 -0.56 -2.51 2.83
C GLY A 93 0.91 -2.62 3.25
N ALA A 94 1.33 -1.99 4.36
CA ALA A 94 2.68 -2.13 4.87
C ALA A 94 2.99 -3.61 5.15
N ALA A 95 4.17 -4.07 4.72
CA ALA A 95 4.61 -5.43 4.93
C ALA A 95 5.08 -5.60 6.37
N VAL A 96 4.59 -6.64 7.06
CA VAL A 96 4.96 -6.95 8.44
C VAL A 96 5.59 -8.33 8.50
N MET A 97 6.68 -8.44 9.25
CA MET A 97 7.28 -9.69 9.65
C MET A 97 7.39 -9.73 11.17
N LEU A 98 6.92 -10.82 11.77
CA LEU A 98 7.10 -11.16 13.17
C LEU A 98 8.04 -12.36 13.26
N PHE A 99 9.14 -12.22 13.98
CA PHE A 99 10.14 -13.25 14.11
C PHE A 99 10.75 -13.26 15.52
N LEU A 100 11.41 -14.36 15.85
CA LEU A 100 12.08 -14.58 17.12
C LEU A 100 13.59 -14.56 16.92
N VAL A 101 14.31 -13.94 17.86
CA VAL A 101 15.78 -13.97 17.93
C VAL A 101 16.25 -14.30 19.33
N ASP A 102 17.48 -14.78 19.46
CA ASP A 102 18.20 -14.75 20.72
C ASP A 102 18.79 -13.35 20.92
N TRP A 103 18.36 -12.63 21.95
CA TRP A 103 18.82 -11.25 22.18
C TRP A 103 20.29 -11.17 22.60
N GLN A 104 20.90 -12.27 23.06
CA GLN A 104 22.34 -12.33 23.34
C GLN A 104 23.18 -12.40 22.06
N ALA A 105 22.60 -12.90 20.98
CA ALA A 105 23.24 -12.98 19.67
C ALA A 105 22.20 -12.71 18.55
N PRO A 106 21.76 -11.44 18.37
CA PRO A 106 20.63 -11.13 17.47
C PRO A 106 20.87 -11.49 15.99
N ASP A 107 22.14 -11.60 15.60
CA ASP A 107 22.55 -11.99 14.24
C ASP A 107 22.77 -13.51 14.06
N ALA A 108 22.63 -14.32 15.13
CA ALA A 108 22.82 -15.78 15.07
C ALA A 108 21.68 -16.54 14.35
N GLY A 109 20.67 -15.81 13.88
CA GLY A 109 19.55 -16.35 13.13
C GLY A 109 18.22 -15.82 13.62
N GLN A 110 17.20 -16.01 12.79
CA GLN A 110 15.84 -15.56 13.05
C GLN A 110 14.89 -16.72 12.77
N GLN A 111 13.91 -16.92 13.65
CA GLN A 111 12.80 -17.83 13.41
C GLN A 111 11.58 -17.01 13.03
N LEU A 112 11.18 -17.07 11.76
CA LEU A 112 9.96 -16.40 11.31
C LEU A 112 8.75 -17.06 11.98
N LEU A 113 7.88 -16.25 12.58
CA LEU A 113 6.63 -16.69 13.20
C LEU A 113 5.43 -16.35 12.32
N ALA A 114 5.39 -15.12 11.79
CA ALA A 114 4.33 -14.67 10.90
C ALA A 114 4.84 -13.62 9.91
N ARG A 115 4.19 -13.54 8.75
CA ARG A 115 4.39 -12.46 7.79
C ARG A 115 3.09 -12.13 7.07
N GLY A 116 2.93 -10.89 6.65
CA GLY A 116 1.74 -10.46 5.93
C GLY A 116 1.77 -8.99 5.58
N THR A 117 0.62 -8.44 5.19
CA THR A 117 0.42 -7.01 4.96
C THR A 117 -0.63 -6.47 5.90
N LEU A 118 -0.43 -5.26 6.42
CA LEU A 118 -1.46 -4.56 7.19
C LEU A 118 -2.70 -4.31 6.31
N GLY A 119 -3.85 -4.74 6.83
CA GLY A 119 -5.17 -4.48 6.29
C GLY A 119 -5.78 -3.26 6.97
N THR A 120 -7.04 -3.37 7.39
CA THR A 120 -7.74 -2.31 8.11
C THR A 120 -7.02 -1.97 9.40
N ILE A 121 -6.83 -0.68 9.65
CA ILE A 121 -6.24 -0.14 10.87
C ILE A 121 -7.33 0.62 11.61
N GLU A 122 -7.56 0.23 12.85
CA GLU A 122 -8.49 0.88 13.77
C GLU A 122 -7.67 1.58 14.86
N THR A 123 -7.88 2.88 15.01
CA THR A 123 -7.28 3.65 16.11
C THR A 123 -8.23 3.69 17.30
N GLY A 124 -7.73 3.36 18.49
CA GLY A 124 -8.50 3.53 19.74
C GLY A 124 -8.84 4.99 20.00
N THR A 125 -9.95 5.24 20.69
CA THR A 125 -10.34 6.60 21.14
C THR A 125 -10.33 6.66 22.66
N GLY A 126 -9.79 7.76 23.23
CA GLY A 126 -9.77 7.98 24.67
C GLY A 126 -8.52 7.47 25.38
N ALA A 127 -8.69 6.77 26.50
CA ALA A 127 -7.58 6.32 27.38
C ALA A 127 -6.74 5.16 26.79
N ASP A 128 -7.23 4.47 25.75
CA ASP A 128 -6.49 3.47 24.97
C ASP A 128 -5.87 4.12 23.72
N GLN A 129 -4.72 4.78 23.88
CA GLN A 129 -3.94 5.37 22.78
C GLN A 129 -3.17 4.31 21.95
N GLY A 130 -3.87 3.25 21.55
CA GLY A 130 -3.33 2.17 20.71
C GLY A 130 -3.93 2.15 19.31
N PHE A 131 -3.35 1.32 18.45
CA PHE A 131 -3.97 0.90 17.20
C PHE A 131 -4.12 -0.63 17.20
N ALA A 132 -5.18 -1.08 16.55
CA ALA A 132 -5.36 -2.47 16.17
C ALA A 132 -5.32 -2.54 14.64
N ALA A 133 -4.55 -3.46 14.09
CA ALA A 133 -4.49 -3.68 12.65
C ALA A 133 -4.60 -5.16 12.34
N THR A 134 -5.42 -5.49 11.34
CA THR A 134 -5.50 -6.87 10.87
C THR A 134 -4.31 -7.16 9.96
N LEU A 135 -3.51 -8.17 10.31
CA LEU A 135 -2.49 -8.72 9.41
C LEU A 135 -3.13 -9.73 8.48
N ARG A 136 -3.05 -9.46 7.18
CA ARG A 136 -3.44 -10.41 6.14
C ARG A 136 -2.26 -11.30 5.81
N GLY A 137 -2.38 -12.59 6.12
CA GLY A 137 -1.35 -13.59 5.82
C GLY A 137 -1.11 -13.80 4.32
N PRO A 138 -0.09 -14.59 3.93
CA PRO A 138 0.28 -14.78 2.53
C PRO A 138 -0.83 -15.44 1.68
N THR A 139 -1.71 -16.23 2.30
CA THR A 139 -2.84 -16.89 1.64
C THR A 139 -3.89 -15.89 1.14
N ALA A 140 -3.92 -14.66 1.65
CA ALA A 140 -4.79 -13.60 1.12
C ALA A 140 -4.57 -13.35 -0.38
N ALA A 141 -3.35 -13.60 -0.89
CA ALA A 141 -3.05 -13.49 -2.31
C ALA A 141 -3.75 -14.56 -3.18
N LEU A 142 -4.19 -15.67 -2.57
CA LEU A 142 -4.91 -16.77 -3.24
C LEU A 142 -6.41 -16.50 -3.32
N ALA A 143 -6.95 -15.64 -2.46
CA ALA A 143 -8.37 -15.26 -2.45
C ALA A 143 -8.76 -14.28 -3.58
N VAL A 144 -7.82 -13.96 -4.47
CA VAL A 144 -8.04 -13.04 -5.59
C VAL A 144 -8.44 -13.81 -6.84
N THR A 145 -9.58 -13.43 -7.45
CA THR A 145 -9.98 -13.96 -8.75
C THR A 145 -8.95 -13.57 -9.81
N ARG A 146 -8.22 -14.57 -10.32
CA ARG A 146 -7.20 -14.41 -11.36
C ARG A 146 -7.76 -14.44 -12.78
N ILE A 147 -9.03 -14.80 -12.95
CA ILE A 147 -9.68 -14.89 -14.25
C ILE A 147 -10.15 -13.50 -14.64
N GLU A 148 -9.75 -13.07 -15.84
CA GLU A 148 -10.23 -11.81 -16.41
C GLU A 148 -11.70 -11.94 -16.81
N SER A 149 -12.53 -11.03 -16.32
CA SER A 149 -13.88 -10.87 -16.83
C SER A 149 -13.84 -10.21 -18.21
N CYS A 150 -14.70 -10.71 -19.10
CA CYS A 150 -14.99 -10.05 -20.36
C CYS A 150 -15.62 -8.68 -20.07
N SER A 151 -15.01 -7.60 -20.55
CA SER A 151 -15.43 -6.23 -20.23
C SER A 151 -15.12 -5.27 -21.38
N PRO A 152 -15.99 -4.28 -21.66
CA PRO A 152 -15.69 -3.23 -22.62
C PRO A 152 -14.53 -2.30 -22.20
N GLU A 153 -14.15 -2.31 -20.93
CA GLU A 153 -13.07 -1.49 -20.37
C GLU A 153 -11.71 -2.19 -20.46
N CYS A 154 -10.64 -1.41 -20.65
CA CYS A 154 -9.28 -1.92 -20.65
C CYS A 154 -8.89 -2.46 -19.27
N ARG A 155 -8.38 -3.68 -19.22
CA ARG A 155 -7.86 -4.29 -17.98
C ARG A 155 -6.39 -3.95 -17.67
N ALA A 156 -5.73 -3.17 -18.52
CA ALA A 156 -4.33 -2.79 -18.32
C ALA A 156 -4.20 -1.45 -17.55
N GLU A 157 -3.15 -1.33 -16.77
CA GLU A 157 -2.75 -0.05 -16.18
C GLU A 157 -1.96 0.79 -17.18
N LEU A 158 -2.18 2.10 -17.17
CA LEU A 158 -1.52 3.00 -18.12
C LEU A 158 0.00 2.91 -17.96
N GLY A 159 0.68 2.48 -19.03
CA GLY A 159 2.14 2.30 -19.05
C GLY A 159 2.64 1.00 -18.41
N ASP A 160 1.77 0.07 -18.02
CA ASP A 160 2.19 -1.26 -17.60
C ASP A 160 2.73 -2.09 -18.80
N ARG A 161 3.19 -3.32 -18.52
CA ARG A 161 3.76 -4.22 -19.54
C ARG A 161 2.77 -4.64 -20.63
N ARG A 162 1.47 -4.58 -20.35
CA ARG A 162 0.39 -4.98 -21.27
C ARG A 162 -0.09 -3.81 -22.11
N CYS A 163 -0.15 -2.61 -21.53
CA CYS A 163 -0.50 -1.33 -22.13
C CYS A 163 0.64 -0.79 -22.99
N ARG A 164 1.87 -0.75 -22.47
CA ARG A 164 3.09 -0.31 -23.17
C ARG A 164 3.12 1.14 -23.64
N VAL A 165 2.16 1.98 -23.24
CA VAL A 165 2.23 3.43 -23.48
C VAL A 165 3.49 3.99 -22.81
N ASP A 166 4.27 4.76 -23.57
CA ASP A 166 5.42 5.46 -23.00
C ASP A 166 4.95 6.52 -22.01
N MET A 167 5.39 6.36 -20.76
CA MET A 167 5.06 7.27 -19.66
C MET A 167 5.98 8.49 -19.62
N ARG A 168 7.02 8.55 -20.45
CA ARG A 168 7.83 9.76 -20.61
C ARG A 168 6.95 10.90 -21.13
N GLY A 169 7.01 12.04 -20.44
CA GLY A 169 6.14 13.19 -20.73
C GLY A 169 4.68 13.03 -20.30
N ARG A 170 4.31 11.91 -19.66
CA ARG A 170 3.01 11.68 -18.99
C ARG A 170 3.15 11.56 -17.47
N ARG A 171 4.39 11.66 -17.00
CA ARG A 171 4.79 11.84 -15.61
C ARG A 171 5.47 13.20 -15.53
N GLU A 172 4.89 14.10 -14.77
CA GLU A 172 5.28 15.49 -14.72
C GLU A 172 5.61 15.86 -13.28
N ARG A 173 6.78 16.45 -13.07
CA ARG A 173 7.13 17.02 -11.76
C ARG A 173 6.53 18.41 -11.68
N ARG A 174 5.75 18.64 -10.63
CA ARG A 174 5.01 19.89 -10.40
C ARG A 174 5.21 20.36 -8.97
N SER A 175 5.01 21.64 -8.73
CA SER A 175 4.92 22.23 -7.41
C SER A 175 3.46 22.52 -7.06
N VAL A 176 3.10 22.31 -5.80
CA VAL A 176 1.76 22.64 -5.28
C VAL A 176 1.62 24.15 -5.18
N LEU A 177 0.54 24.72 -5.73
CA LEU A 177 0.16 26.12 -5.55
C LEU A 177 -0.74 26.30 -4.31
N GLY A 178 -1.56 25.30 -4.00
CA GLY A 178 -2.36 25.24 -2.78
C GLY A 178 -3.18 23.96 -2.72
N GLY A 179 -3.35 23.42 -1.52
CA GLY A 179 -4.19 22.26 -1.23
C GLY A 179 -5.30 22.62 -0.25
N ASP A 180 -6.40 21.88 -0.34
CA ASP A 180 -7.59 21.99 0.52
C ASP A 180 -8.16 20.58 0.69
N GLY A 181 -7.75 19.89 1.76
CA GLY A 181 -8.23 18.54 2.09
C GLY A 181 -7.95 17.50 1.00
N ASP A 182 -8.98 17.20 0.20
CA ASP A 182 -9.01 16.21 -0.87
C ASP A 182 -8.76 16.80 -2.26
N ARG A 183 -8.39 18.08 -2.38
CA ARG A 183 -8.08 18.69 -3.68
C ARG A 183 -6.87 19.61 -3.63
N ALA A 184 -6.19 19.76 -4.76
CA ALA A 184 -5.07 20.69 -4.88
C ALA A 184 -4.89 21.28 -6.29
N ARG A 185 -4.20 22.42 -6.34
CA ARG A 185 -3.74 23.08 -7.56
C ARG A 185 -2.24 22.95 -7.72
N PHE A 186 -1.80 22.86 -8.97
CA PHE A 186 -0.41 22.62 -9.33
C PHE A 186 0.07 23.63 -10.36
N ASP A 187 1.37 23.95 -10.33
CA ASP A 187 1.97 24.85 -11.30
C ASP A 187 1.82 24.32 -12.74
N GLY A 188 1.43 25.20 -13.67
CA GLY A 188 1.27 24.82 -15.07
C GLY A 188 0.18 23.79 -15.36
N VAL A 189 -0.73 23.52 -14.41
CA VAL A 189 -1.98 22.78 -14.63
C VAL A 189 -3.12 23.79 -14.59
N ASP A 190 -3.66 24.11 -15.77
CA ASP A 190 -4.83 24.96 -15.92
C ASP A 190 -6.10 24.11 -16.09
N ALA A 191 -7.26 24.76 -16.21
CA ALA A 191 -8.54 24.08 -16.37
C ALA A 191 -8.61 23.17 -17.61
N ALA A 192 -7.87 23.49 -18.68
CA ALA A 192 -7.81 22.64 -19.87
C ALA A 192 -6.92 21.41 -19.65
N GLY A 193 -5.82 21.57 -18.91
CA GLY A 193 -4.88 20.51 -18.57
C GLY A 193 -5.40 19.53 -17.51
N SER A 194 -6.23 19.99 -16.56
CA SER A 194 -6.72 19.18 -15.43
C SER A 194 -7.42 17.89 -15.87
N ALA A 195 -8.21 17.94 -16.95
CA ALA A 195 -8.93 16.77 -17.47
C ALA A 195 -7.99 15.62 -17.87
N GLY A 196 -6.74 15.92 -18.26
CA GLY A 196 -5.73 14.92 -18.57
C GLY A 196 -5.27 14.09 -17.35
N PHE A 197 -5.48 14.60 -16.14
CA PHE A 197 -5.07 13.93 -14.92
C PHE A 197 -6.19 13.13 -14.25
N ILE A 198 -7.44 13.24 -14.69
CA ILE A 198 -8.54 12.40 -14.20
C ILE A 198 -8.20 10.93 -14.47
N GLU A 199 -8.41 10.07 -13.48
CA GLU A 199 -7.95 8.68 -13.44
C GLU A 199 -6.43 8.49 -13.36
N GLY A 200 -5.72 9.59 -13.11
CA GLY A 200 -4.29 9.66 -12.91
C GLY A 200 -3.92 9.51 -11.44
N ARG A 201 -2.68 9.83 -11.12
CA ARG A 201 -2.18 9.80 -9.74
C ARG A 201 -1.31 10.99 -9.41
N VAL A 202 -1.40 11.44 -8.17
CA VAL A 202 -0.43 12.38 -7.57
C VAL A 202 0.41 11.60 -6.57
N ARG A 203 1.74 11.67 -6.72
CA ARG A 203 2.70 11.14 -5.73
C ARG A 203 3.48 12.28 -5.12
N VAL A 204 3.49 12.38 -3.80
CA VAL A 204 4.22 13.43 -3.09
C VAL A 204 5.71 13.08 -3.01
N LEU A 205 6.58 14.02 -3.39
CA LEU A 205 8.03 13.81 -3.47
C LEU A 205 8.80 14.48 -2.33
N SER A 206 8.20 15.44 -1.63
CA SER A 206 8.86 16.20 -0.56
C SER A 206 7.89 16.67 0.51
N GLY A 207 8.41 17.09 1.66
CA GLY A 207 7.61 17.62 2.76
C GLY A 207 6.99 16.51 3.61
N GLU A 208 6.05 16.89 4.47
CA GLU A 208 5.45 16.00 5.46
C GLU A 208 4.67 14.84 4.82
N SER A 209 3.98 15.08 3.70
CA SER A 209 3.21 14.04 3.00
C SER A 209 4.05 13.19 2.04
N ALA A 210 5.38 13.32 2.03
CA ALA A 210 6.26 12.60 1.11
C ALA A 210 6.02 11.08 1.13
N GLY A 211 6.00 10.47 -0.05
CA GLY A 211 5.73 9.04 -0.21
C GLY A 211 4.26 8.67 -0.37
N LEU A 212 3.33 9.54 0.04
CA LEU A 212 1.90 9.32 -0.18
C LEU A 212 1.53 9.46 -1.67
N GLU A 213 0.55 8.66 -2.09
CA GLU A 213 -0.01 8.65 -3.44
C GLU A 213 -1.54 8.67 -3.36
N ARG A 214 -2.18 9.41 -4.25
CA ARG A 214 -3.66 9.45 -4.39
C ARG A 214 -4.08 9.32 -5.84
N ARG A 215 -5.27 8.77 -6.07
CA ARG A 215 -5.91 8.77 -7.38
C ARG A 215 -6.60 10.12 -7.59
N VAL A 216 -6.49 10.67 -8.80
CA VAL A 216 -7.27 11.84 -9.19
C VAL A 216 -8.62 11.34 -9.72
N ILE A 217 -9.71 11.68 -9.04
CA ILE A 217 -11.07 11.22 -9.38
C ILE A 217 -11.86 12.24 -10.20
N ALA A 218 -11.52 13.52 -10.09
CA ALA A 218 -12.21 14.59 -10.79
C ALA A 218 -11.30 15.82 -10.97
N ALA A 219 -11.78 16.76 -11.79
CA ALA A 219 -11.20 18.09 -11.95
C ALA A 219 -12.29 19.15 -11.83
N GLU A 220 -12.04 20.19 -11.04
CA GLU A 220 -12.92 21.34 -10.82
C GLU A 220 -12.19 22.63 -11.24
N GLY A 221 -12.25 22.95 -12.53
CA GLY A 221 -11.38 24.00 -13.08
C GLY A 221 -9.91 23.57 -13.02
N ASP A 222 -9.07 24.38 -12.38
CA ASP A 222 -7.64 24.09 -12.16
C ASP A 222 -7.35 23.22 -10.92
N TRP A 223 -8.39 22.81 -10.18
CA TRP A 223 -8.27 21.89 -9.06
C TRP A 223 -8.35 20.44 -9.50
N LEU A 224 -7.44 19.61 -9.00
CA LEU A 224 -7.54 18.15 -9.06
C LEU A 224 -8.10 17.63 -7.74
N VAL A 225 -9.12 16.78 -7.82
CA VAL A 225 -9.79 16.17 -6.66
C VAL A 225 -9.32 14.72 -6.52
N PHE A 226 -9.07 14.30 -5.29
CA PHE A 226 -8.48 13.02 -4.91
C PHE A 226 -9.51 12.06 -4.30
N ASP A 227 -9.20 10.77 -4.32
CA ASP A 227 -10.02 9.71 -3.71
C ASP A 227 -10.05 9.77 -2.18
N GLU A 228 -8.97 10.27 -1.58
CA GLU A 228 -8.83 10.45 -0.14
C GLU A 228 -8.08 11.75 0.18
N THR A 229 -8.27 12.26 1.40
CA THR A 229 -7.58 13.44 1.90
C THR A 229 -6.06 13.34 1.71
N LEU A 230 -5.47 14.42 1.22
CA LEU A 230 -4.03 14.56 1.05
C LEU A 230 -3.62 16.00 1.34
N MET A 231 -3.05 16.20 2.53
CA MET A 231 -2.58 17.51 2.96
C MET A 231 -1.36 17.92 2.14
N LEU A 232 -1.51 18.99 1.36
CA LEU A 232 -0.47 19.54 0.49
C LEU A 232 -0.27 21.03 0.75
N ALA A 233 0.89 21.38 1.30
CA ALA A 233 1.30 22.77 1.47
C ALA A 233 1.84 23.35 0.14
N PRO A 234 1.67 24.67 -0.11
CA PRO A 234 2.29 25.33 -1.25
C PRO A 234 3.82 25.11 -1.30
N GLY A 235 4.36 24.90 -2.50
CA GLY A 235 5.79 24.65 -2.74
C GLY A 235 6.22 23.19 -2.61
N VAL A 236 5.36 22.29 -2.12
CA VAL A 236 5.64 20.85 -2.09
C VAL A 236 5.81 20.31 -3.52
N ALA A 237 6.88 19.56 -3.76
CA ALA A 237 7.11 18.88 -5.03
C ALA A 237 6.29 17.58 -5.11
N VAL A 238 5.66 17.36 -6.25
CA VAL A 238 4.88 16.16 -6.57
C VAL A 238 5.24 15.61 -7.96
N GLU A 239 4.96 14.33 -8.19
CA GLU A 239 4.85 13.73 -9.51
C GLU A 239 3.38 13.55 -9.84
N LEU A 240 2.88 14.25 -10.86
CA LEU A 240 1.57 14.00 -11.46
C LEU A 240 1.70 13.00 -12.60
N ARG A 241 0.84 12.00 -12.62
CA ARG A 241 0.71 11.01 -13.68
C ARG A 241 -0.61 11.22 -14.38
N GLN A 242 -0.58 11.34 -15.71
CA GLN A 242 -1.80 11.39 -16.51
C GLN A 242 -2.64 10.12 -16.31
N GLY A 243 -3.96 10.28 -16.40
CA GLY A 243 -4.89 9.18 -16.22
C GLY A 243 -5.40 8.54 -17.50
N CYS A 244 -6.06 7.40 -17.35
CA CYS A 244 -6.70 6.65 -18.42
C CYS A 244 -8.05 6.15 -17.93
N ASP A 245 -9.12 6.59 -18.59
CA ASP A 245 -10.52 6.20 -18.34
C ASP A 245 -10.85 4.75 -18.78
N LYS A 246 -9.83 4.00 -19.21
CA LYS A 246 -9.92 2.61 -19.70
C LYS A 246 -10.82 2.43 -20.94
N ARG A 247 -11.30 3.50 -21.59
CA ARG A 247 -12.17 3.41 -22.77
C ARG A 247 -11.34 3.24 -24.05
N PHE A 248 -11.87 2.45 -24.98
CA PHE A 248 -11.20 2.18 -26.25
C PHE A 248 -10.98 3.44 -27.10
N VAL A 249 -11.99 4.32 -27.16
CA VAL A 249 -11.91 5.60 -27.88
C VAL A 249 -10.74 6.45 -27.36
N THR A 250 -10.66 6.65 -26.05
CA THR A 250 -9.55 7.36 -25.40
C THR A 250 -8.21 6.66 -25.66
N CYS A 251 -8.16 5.32 -25.61
CA CYS A 251 -6.96 4.54 -25.90
C CYS A 251 -6.42 4.79 -27.32
N VAL A 252 -7.30 4.92 -28.31
CA VAL A 252 -6.93 5.21 -29.71
C VAL A 252 -6.61 6.68 -29.89
N GLU A 253 -7.49 7.59 -29.48
CA GLU A 253 -7.38 9.01 -29.80
C GLU A 253 -6.29 9.72 -28.99
N ARG A 254 -6.21 9.43 -27.69
CA ARG A 254 -5.26 10.10 -26.78
C ARG A 254 -3.90 9.43 -26.73
N PHE A 255 -3.86 8.10 -26.87
CA PHE A 255 -2.64 7.32 -26.66
C PHE A 255 -2.15 6.57 -27.91
N ALA A 256 -2.92 6.56 -29.02
CA ALA A 256 -2.60 5.81 -30.23
C ALA A 256 -2.28 4.32 -29.95
N ASN A 257 -2.94 3.73 -28.95
CA ASN A 257 -2.53 2.45 -28.36
C ASN A 257 -3.61 1.35 -28.46
N GLY A 258 -4.54 1.47 -29.42
CA GLY A 258 -5.62 0.50 -29.61
C GLY A 258 -5.15 -0.95 -29.77
N ALA A 259 -3.97 -1.17 -30.38
CA ALA A 259 -3.39 -2.50 -30.57
C ALA A 259 -3.02 -3.23 -29.26
N ASN A 260 -2.77 -2.49 -28.17
CA ASN A 260 -2.45 -3.05 -26.86
C ASN A 260 -3.64 -3.00 -25.89
N PHE A 261 -4.84 -2.63 -26.35
CA PHE A 261 -6.05 -2.61 -25.55
C PHE A 261 -6.35 -4.01 -24.99
N ARG A 262 -6.66 -4.09 -23.69
CA ARG A 262 -6.90 -5.36 -22.97
C ARG A 262 -8.35 -5.46 -22.49
N GLY A 263 -9.27 -5.03 -23.32
CA GLY A 263 -10.71 -5.18 -23.13
C GLY A 263 -11.35 -5.58 -24.44
N GLU A 264 -12.65 -5.83 -24.42
CA GLU A 264 -13.44 -6.23 -25.56
C GLU A 264 -14.49 -5.14 -25.87
N PRO A 265 -14.13 -4.09 -26.64
CA PRO A 265 -14.92 -2.86 -26.75
C PRO A 265 -16.27 -3.03 -27.47
N HIS A 266 -16.48 -4.18 -28.10
CA HIS A 266 -17.69 -4.51 -28.86
C HIS A 266 -18.51 -5.62 -28.19
N VAL A 267 -18.23 -5.96 -26.93
CA VAL A 267 -19.05 -6.91 -26.19
C VAL A 267 -20.49 -6.40 -26.14
N PRO A 268 -21.47 -7.18 -26.62
CA PRO A 268 -22.87 -6.81 -26.53
C PRO A 268 -23.30 -6.65 -25.07
N GLY A 269 -24.06 -5.61 -24.77
CA GLY A 269 -24.72 -5.49 -23.47
C GLY A 269 -25.75 -6.60 -23.27
N GLY A 270 -26.16 -6.81 -22.02
CA GLY A 270 -27.21 -7.78 -21.68
C GLY A 270 -28.55 -7.49 -22.37
N ASP A 271 -28.78 -6.24 -22.79
CA ASP A 271 -29.94 -5.83 -23.58
C ASP A 271 -30.00 -6.51 -24.95
N VAL A 272 -28.85 -6.86 -25.54
CA VAL A 272 -28.80 -7.57 -26.82
C VAL A 272 -29.32 -9.01 -26.69
N LEU A 273 -29.20 -9.62 -25.50
CA LEU A 273 -29.76 -10.96 -25.24
C LEU A 273 -31.30 -10.97 -25.19
N THR A 274 -31.92 -9.83 -24.89
CA THR A 274 -33.39 -9.69 -24.84
C THR A 274 -33.98 -9.10 -26.11
N ARG A 275 -33.15 -8.71 -27.10
CA ARG A 275 -33.62 -8.29 -28.42
C ARG A 275 -34.15 -9.50 -29.18
N PHE A 276 -35.47 -9.59 -29.27
CA PHE A 276 -36.11 -10.43 -30.29
C PHE A 276 -35.89 -9.80 -31.67
N PRO A 277 -35.48 -10.57 -32.70
CA PRO A 277 -35.51 -10.10 -34.07
C PRO A 277 -36.97 -9.77 -34.42
N GLY A 278 -37.18 -8.59 -35.00
CA GLY A 278 -38.45 -7.87 -35.00
C GLY A 278 -39.70 -8.65 -35.43
N LEU A 279 -40.81 -8.26 -34.82
CA LEU A 279 -42.10 -8.15 -35.51
C LEU A 279 -42.09 -6.91 -36.41
#